data_AF-A0A6B0Y2H3-F1
#
_entry.id   AF-A0A6B0Y2H3-F1
#
_cell.length_a   1.000
_cell.length_b   1.000
_cell.length_c   1.000
_cell.angle_alpha   90.00
_cell.angle_beta   90.00
_cell.angle_gamma   90.00
#
_symmetry.space_group_name_H-M   'P 1'
#
loop_
_entity.id
_entity.type
_entity.pdbx_description
1 polymer ?
#
loop_
_entity_poly.entity_id
_entity_poly.type
_entity_poly.pdbx_seq_one_letter_code
_entity_poly.pdbx_strand_id
1 'polypeptide(L)'
;MLLALKVELRPTPEQATWLLKCIGARRCTYDVLLEHFRQDGVKWSKKAACGLFMREVRQPWIAEVASRAPRNAIDGLDAAIAVRCSVHGGRFDEFWGRRAG
;
A
#
# COMPACT_ATOMS: atom_id res chain seq x y z
N MET A 1 27.86 -10.15 36.50
CA MET A 1 26.47 -9.70 36.76
C MET A 1 26.15 -8.64 35.71
N LEU A 2 25.44 -9.00 34.64
CA LEU A 2 25.06 -8.05 33.60
C LEU A 2 23.82 -7.29 34.09
N LEU A 3 23.98 -6.00 34.39
CA LEU A 3 22.87 -5.07 34.61
C LEU A 3 22.08 -4.99 33.30
N ALA A 4 21.00 -5.75 33.19
CA ALA A 4 20.01 -5.59 32.14
C ALA A 4 19.29 -4.26 32.40
N LEU A 5 19.88 -3.16 31.93
CA LEU A 5 19.16 -1.90 31.78
C LEU A 5 18.00 -2.18 30.83
N LYS A 6 16.77 -2.05 31.33
CA LYS A 6 15.56 -2.12 30.52
C LYS A 6 15.52 -0.87 29.64
N VAL A 7 16.24 -0.92 28.51
CA VAL A 7 16.24 0.16 27.53
C VAL A 7 14.88 0.15 26.84
N GLU A 8 14.00 1.07 27.24
CA GLU A 8 12.74 1.31 26.53
C GLU A 8 13.04 2.19 25.32
N LEU A 9 13.21 1.55 24.16
CA LEU A 9 13.33 2.25 22.88
C LEU A 9 11.96 2.83 22.51
N ARG A 10 11.78 4.13 22.75
CA ARG A 10 10.63 4.91 22.24
C ARG A 10 11.08 5.81 21.09
N PRO A 11 10.23 6.05 20.08
CA PRO A 11 10.54 7.04 19.06
C PRO A 11 10.63 8.44 19.68
N THR A 12 11.56 9.26 19.20
CA THR A 12 11.56 10.69 19.49
C THR A 12 10.31 11.37 18.91
N PRO A 13 9.93 12.58 19.36
CA PRO A 13 8.80 13.31 18.79
C PRO A 13 8.88 13.47 17.25
N GLU A 14 10.07 13.68 16.70
CA GLU A 14 10.32 13.80 15.27
C GLU A 14 10.10 12.46 14.55
N GLN A 15 10.59 11.36 15.13
CA GLN A 15 10.37 10.01 14.61
C GLN A 15 8.89 9.64 14.64
N ALA A 16 8.18 9.97 15.71
CA ALA A 16 6.73 9.74 15.82
C ALA A 16 5.96 10.52 14.74
N THR A 17 6.31 11.80 14.54
CA THR A 17 5.73 12.64 13.48
C THR A 17 5.99 12.05 12.09
N TRP A 18 7.21 11.60 11.84
CA TRP A 18 7.57 10.95 10.57
C TRP A 18 6.80 9.65 10.33
N LEU A 19 6.65 8.81 11.36
CA LEU A 19 5.85 7.59 11.28
C LEU A 19 4.39 7.89 10.95
N LEU A 20 3.79 8.91 11.59
CA LEU A 20 2.43 9.36 11.28
C LEU A 20 2.29 9.82 9.82
N LYS A 21 3.25 10.59 9.30
CA LYS A 21 3.29 10.96 7.88
C LYS A 21 3.33 9.73 6.97
N CYS A 22 4.16 8.74 7.29
CA CYS A 22 4.26 7.49 6.52
C CYS A 22 2.96 6.69 6.53
N ILE A 23 2.29 6.60 7.70
CA ILE A 23 0.98 5.95 7.83
C ILE A 23 -0.06 6.67 6.97
N GLY A 24 -0.13 8.00 7.07
CA GLY A 24 -1.05 8.82 6.28
C GLY A 24 -0.82 8.66 4.77
N ALA A 25 0.43 8.73 4.32
CA ALA A 25 0.79 8.55 2.91
C ALA A 25 0.40 7.16 2.39
N ARG A 26 0.68 6.09 3.17
CA ARG A 26 0.27 4.73 2.82
C ARG A 26 -1.25 4.61 2.73
N ARG A 27 -1.98 5.16 3.71
CA ARG A 27 -3.44 5.09 3.75
C ARG A 27 -4.08 5.82 2.57
N CYS A 28 -3.66 7.05 2.32
CA CYS A 28 -4.10 7.84 1.17
C CYS A 28 -3.85 7.10 -0.14
N THR A 29 -2.64 6.54 -0.31
CA THR A 29 -2.30 5.74 -1.51
C THR A 29 -3.24 4.53 -1.66
N TYR A 30 -3.50 3.81 -0.57
CA TYR A 30 -4.39 2.65 -0.60
C TYR A 30 -5.82 3.04 -1.00
N ASP A 31 -6.36 4.11 -0.42
CA ASP A 31 -7.72 4.56 -0.70
C ASP A 31 -7.87 5.02 -2.17
N VAL A 32 -6.90 5.74 -2.72
CA VAL A 32 -6.89 6.14 -4.15
C VAL A 32 -6.83 4.91 -5.07
N LEU A 33 -5.97 3.95 -4.77
CA LEU A 33 -5.89 2.70 -5.54
C LEU A 33 -7.21 1.94 -5.47
N LEU A 34 -7.76 1.75 -4.27
CA LEU A 34 -9.01 1.03 -4.07
C LEU A 34 -10.16 1.71 -4.82
N GLU A 35 -10.27 3.03 -4.76
CA GLU A 35 -11.31 3.80 -5.46
C GLU A 35 -11.25 3.61 -6.98
N HIS A 36 -10.04 3.53 -7.55
CA HIS A 36 -9.87 3.31 -8.97
C HIS A 36 -10.18 1.87 -9.39
N PHE A 37 -9.63 0.89 -8.66
CA PHE A 37 -9.70 -0.53 -9.05
C PHE A 37 -10.97 -1.25 -8.57
N ARG A 38 -11.82 -0.61 -7.76
CA ARG A 38 -13.15 -1.13 -7.43
C ARG A 38 -14.19 -0.90 -8.52
N GLN A 39 -13.88 -0.08 -9.54
CA GLN A 39 -14.80 0.29 -10.61
C GLN A 39 -14.99 -0.87 -11.60
N ASP A 40 -16.20 -1.01 -12.13
CA ASP A 40 -16.52 -2.05 -13.09
C ASP A 40 -15.66 -1.93 -14.36
N GLY A 41 -15.11 -3.05 -14.82
CA GLY A 41 -14.27 -3.13 -16.01
C GLY A 41 -12.82 -2.68 -15.81
N VAL A 42 -12.44 -2.14 -14.65
CA VAL A 42 -11.05 -1.75 -14.36
C VAL A 42 -10.28 -2.95 -13.82
N LYS A 43 -9.30 -3.43 -14.59
CA LYS A 43 -8.47 -4.59 -14.20
C LYS A 43 -7.30 -4.18 -13.33
N TRP A 44 -7.13 -4.89 -12.22
CA TRP A 44 -5.99 -4.69 -11.34
C TRP A 44 -4.71 -5.33 -11.89
N SER A 45 -3.60 -4.61 -11.78
CA SER A 45 -2.25 -5.17 -11.90
C SER A 45 -1.27 -4.28 -11.14
N LYS A 46 -0.18 -4.85 -10.59
CA LYS A 46 0.87 -4.06 -9.93
C LYS A 46 1.45 -2.98 -10.85
N LYS A 47 1.57 -3.27 -12.15
CA LYS A 47 2.05 -2.31 -13.15
C LYS A 47 1.07 -1.13 -13.30
N ALA A 48 -0.23 -1.39 -13.43
CA ALA A 48 -1.25 -0.34 -13.50
C ALA A 48 -1.30 0.49 -12.22
N ALA A 49 -1.22 -0.16 -11.05
CA ALA A 49 -1.17 0.50 -9.75
C ALA A 49 0.04 1.44 -9.60
N CYS A 50 1.23 0.99 -10.03
CA CYS A 50 2.42 1.84 -10.09
C CYS A 50 2.22 3.04 -11.01
N GLY A 51 1.57 2.86 -12.17
CA GLY A 51 1.24 3.95 -13.08
C GLY A 51 0.31 4.98 -12.44
N LEU A 52 -0.77 4.53 -11.79
CA LEU A 52 -1.71 5.39 -11.08
C LEU A 52 -1.02 6.13 -9.93
N PHE A 53 -0.18 5.44 -9.16
CA PHE A 53 0.60 6.04 -8.08
C PHE A 53 1.44 7.21 -8.58
N MET A 54 2.15 7.03 -9.69
CA MET A 54 3.01 8.08 -10.26
C MET A 54 2.22 9.28 -10.79
N ARG A 55 0.97 9.07 -11.26
CA ARG A 55 0.11 10.11 -11.84
C ARG A 55 -0.70 10.89 -10.80
N GLU A 56 -1.37 10.17 -9.90
CA GLU A 56 -2.39 10.75 -9.00
C GLU A 56 -1.88 10.94 -7.57
N VAL A 57 -0.98 10.06 -7.11
CA VAL A 57 -0.63 9.94 -5.70
C VAL A 57 0.72 10.59 -5.37
N ARG A 58 1.63 10.71 -6.34
CA ARG A 58 2.96 11.33 -6.13
C ARG A 58 2.88 12.86 -6.02
N GLN A 59 2.10 13.34 -5.05
CA GLN A 59 2.00 14.75 -4.69
C GLN A 59 3.22 15.19 -3.86
N PRO A 60 3.55 16.50 -3.82
CA PRO A 60 4.73 17.01 -3.11
C PRO A 60 4.84 16.55 -1.65
N TRP A 61 3.72 16.54 -0.91
CA TRP A 61 3.69 16.12 0.49
C TRP A 61 3.88 14.60 0.70
N ILE A 62 3.56 13.77 -0.31
CA ILE A 62 3.88 12.33 -0.32
C ILE A 62 5.33 12.09 -0.73
N ALA A 63 5.90 12.97 -1.56
CA ALA A 63 7.33 12.91 -1.90
C ALA A 63 8.24 13.23 -0.71
N GLU A 64 7.72 13.90 0.32
CA GLU A 64 8.43 14.09 1.60
C GLU A 64 8.70 12.78 2.32
N VAL A 65 7.87 11.75 2.14
CA VAL A 65 8.10 10.42 2.75
C VAL A 65 8.88 9.51 1.81
N ALA A 66 9.62 8.55 2.39
CA ALA A 66 10.35 7.56 1.61
C ALA A 66 9.40 6.86 0.62
N SER A 67 9.76 6.82 -0.66
CA SER A 67 8.92 6.28 -1.76
C SER A 67 8.39 4.87 -1.53
N ARG A 68 9.07 4.09 -0.67
CA ARG A 68 8.65 2.75 -0.25
C ARG A 68 7.41 2.76 0.65
N ALA A 69 7.25 3.75 1.51
CA ALA A 69 6.11 3.83 2.43
C ALA A 69 4.75 3.86 1.71
N PRO A 70 4.52 4.71 0.70
CA PRO A 70 3.28 4.68 -0.07
C PRO A 70 3.20 3.49 -1.04
N ARG A 71 4.31 3.05 -1.64
CA ARG A 71 4.32 1.89 -2.55
C ARG A 71 3.94 0.57 -1.88
N ASN A 72 4.19 0.43 -0.57
CA ASN A 72 3.71 -0.71 0.21
C ASN A 72 2.16 -0.83 0.23
N ALA A 73 1.42 0.22 -0.13
CA ALA A 73 -0.03 0.14 -0.33
C ALA A 73 -0.40 -0.74 -1.53
N ILE A 74 0.43 -0.77 -2.58
CA ILE A 74 0.22 -1.61 -3.77
C ILE A 74 0.27 -3.09 -3.37
N ASP A 75 1.30 -3.50 -2.63
CA ASP A 75 1.41 -4.88 -2.14
C ASP A 75 0.31 -5.23 -1.14
N GLY A 76 -0.13 -4.26 -0.32
CA GLY A 76 -1.27 -4.44 0.58
C GLY A 76 -2.58 -4.73 -0.16
N LEU A 77 -2.85 -3.98 -1.23
CA LEU A 77 -4.04 -4.17 -2.04
C LEU A 77 -3.97 -5.47 -2.87
N ASP A 78 -2.78 -5.80 -3.38
CA ASP A 78 -2.51 -7.07 -4.06
C ASP A 78 -2.85 -8.28 -3.17
N ALA A 79 -2.40 -8.25 -1.91
CA ALA A 79 -2.69 -9.28 -0.93
C ALA A 79 -4.19 -9.34 -0.59
N ALA A 80 -4.85 -8.19 -0.40
CA ALA A 80 -6.28 -8.13 -0.10
C ALA A 80 -7.12 -8.73 -1.24
N ILE A 81 -6.76 -8.44 -2.49
CA ILE A 81 -7.42 -9.00 -3.67
C ILE A 81 -7.18 -10.52 -3.75
N ALA A 82 -5.96 -11.00 -3.48
CA ALA A 82 -5.66 -12.42 -3.46
C ALA A 82 -6.52 -13.20 -2.44
N VAL A 83 -6.70 -12.64 -1.23
CA VAL A 83 -7.59 -13.22 -0.20
C VAL A 83 -9.06 -13.22 -0.66
N ARG A 84 -9.52 -12.14 -1.31
CA ARG A 84 -10.89 -12.08 -1.82
C ARG A 84 -11.16 -13.17 -2.86
N CYS A 85 -10.21 -13.42 -3.76
CA CYS A 85 -10.30 -14.48 -4.76
C CYS A 85 -10.35 -15.88 -4.12
N SER A 86 -9.58 -16.13 -3.06
CA SER A 86 -9.59 -17.44 -2.39
C SER A 86 -10.86 -17.71 -1.58
N VAL A 87 -11.45 -16.67 -0.97
CA VAL A 87 -12.65 -16.81 -0.11
C VAL A 87 -13.94 -16.90 -0.92
N HIS A 88 -14.10 -16.10 -1.98
CA HIS A 88 -15.37 -16.02 -2.70
C HIS A 88 -15.46 -16.92 -3.95
N GLY A 89 -14.44 -17.74 -4.22
CA GLY A 89 -14.42 -18.61 -5.41
C GLY A 89 -14.47 -17.85 -6.74
N GLY A 90 -14.35 -16.51 -6.70
CA GLY A 90 -14.29 -15.66 -7.88
C GLY A 90 -13.01 -16.00 -8.62
N ARG A 91 -13.16 -16.53 -9.84
CA ARG A 91 -12.03 -16.97 -10.66
C ARG A 91 -11.04 -15.83 -10.73
N PHE A 92 -9.78 -16.14 -10.45
CA PHE A 92 -8.65 -15.24 -10.63
C PHE A 92 -8.75 -14.47 -11.96
N ASP A 93 -9.29 -15.09 -13.01
CA ASP A 93 -9.46 -14.51 -14.34
C ASP A 93 -10.54 -13.41 -14.47
N GLU A 94 -11.60 -13.42 -13.66
CA GLU A 94 -12.68 -12.41 -13.74
C GLU A 94 -12.22 -11.04 -13.22
N PHE A 95 -11.40 -11.03 -12.17
CA PHE A 95 -10.93 -9.79 -11.55
C PHE A 95 -9.61 -9.28 -12.16
N TRP A 96 -8.75 -10.19 -12.61
CA TRP A 96 -7.39 -9.84 -13.06
C TRP A 96 -7.23 -9.73 -14.56
N GLY A 97 -8.11 -10.37 -15.35
CA GLY A 97 -7.81 -10.66 -16.75
C GLY A 97 -6.64 -11.64 -16.88
N ARG A 98 -6.75 -12.59 -17.79
CA ARG A 98 -5.74 -13.65 -18.04
C ARG A 98 -4.31 -13.18 -17.76
N ARG A 99 -3.60 -13.91 -16.90
CA ARG A 99 -2.13 -13.97 -16.99
C ARG A 99 -1.81 -14.45 -18.40
N ALA A 100 -1.37 -13.55 -19.28
CA ALA A 100 -0.61 -13.98 -20.45
C ALA A 100 0.62 -14.70 -19.90
N GLY A 101 0.74 -15.99 -20.23
CA GLY A 101 1.83 -16.86 -19.83
C GLY A 101 3.17 -16.41 -20.42
#